data_AF-A0A1C7N4S9-F1
#
_entry.id   AF-A0A1C7N4S9-F1
#
_cell.length_a   1.000
_cell.length_b   1.000
_cell.length_c   1.000
_cell.angle_alpha   90.00
_cell.angle_beta   90.00
_cell.angle_gamma   90.00
#
_symmetry.space_group_name_H-M   'P 1'
#
loop_
_entity.id
_entity.type
_entity.pdbx_description
1 polymer ?
#
loop_
_entity_poly.entity_id
_entity_poly.type
_entity_poly.pdbx_seq_one_letter_code
_entity_poly.pdbx_strand_id
1 'polypeptide(L)'
;MNIIFLLKDTFDNDLKVDIFLAEFKKLSAKPTQIQNDKTKVGNLMKLMIDRLVILGVSFPVICGLVQNGQMAFTYKMHITKDGEYDFVELGCFGTIRCTSDLMSLPIVMCYFENYFADNHKADN
;
A
#
# COMPACT_ATOMS: atom_id res chain seq x y z
N MET A 1 16.60 6.72 3.71
CA MET A 1 15.35 5.92 3.75
C MET A 1 14.26 6.89 3.44
N ASN A 2 13.61 6.74 2.29
CA ASN A 2 12.61 7.70 1.84
C ASN A 2 11.26 6.99 1.90
N ILE A 3 10.45 7.37 2.88
CA ILE A 3 9.05 6.99 2.98
C ILE A 3 8.25 8.12 2.34
N ILE A 4 7.52 7.80 1.28
CA ILE A 4 6.59 8.75 0.66
C ILE A 4 5.19 8.43 1.19
N PHE A 5 4.50 9.44 1.72
CA PHE A 5 3.10 9.37 2.08
C PHE A 5 2.31 10.18 1.06
N LEU A 6 1.50 9.51 0.25
CA LEU A 6 0.35 10.15 -0.39
C LEU A 6 -0.75 10.16 0.69
N LEU A 7 -0.75 11.16 1.58
CA LEU A 7 -1.83 11.31 2.56
C LEU A 7 -3.04 11.91 1.87
N LYS A 8 -4.16 11.24 2.07
CA LYS A 8 -5.37 11.45 1.30
C LYS A 8 -6.49 10.81 2.20
N ASP A 9 -7.50 11.54 2.69
CA ASP A 9 -8.65 11.14 3.55
C ASP A 9 -9.93 11.96 3.22
N THR A 10 -11.15 11.48 3.52
CA THR A 10 -12.43 12.12 3.10
C THR A 10 -13.07 13.02 4.16
N PHE A 11 -13.00 14.34 3.96
CA PHE A 11 -13.58 15.36 4.84
C PHE A 11 -15.02 15.77 4.45
N ASP A 12 -15.75 16.38 5.38
CA ASP A 12 -17.19 16.79 5.35
C ASP A 12 -17.69 17.57 4.11
N ASN A 13 -16.80 17.97 3.19
CA ASN A 13 -17.13 18.63 1.91
C ASN A 13 -16.85 17.69 0.71
N ASP A 14 -17.27 16.42 0.78
CA ASP A 14 -17.10 15.41 -0.28
C ASP A 14 -15.65 15.17 -0.77
N LEU A 15 -14.65 15.49 0.06
CA LEU A 15 -13.25 15.54 -0.37
C LEU A 15 -12.60 14.14 -0.47
N LYS A 16 -13.07 13.28 -1.38
CA LYS A 16 -12.67 11.85 -1.54
C LYS A 16 -11.19 11.62 -1.84
N VAL A 17 -10.45 11.23 -0.81
CA VAL A 17 -8.99 11.27 -0.78
C VAL A 17 -8.59 10.02 0.10
N ASP A 18 -7.58 9.19 -0.26
CA ASP A 18 -7.25 7.81 0.26
C ASP A 18 -5.74 7.41 0.41
N ILE A 19 -5.25 7.02 1.61
CA ILE A 19 -3.79 7.02 1.94
C ILE A 19 -2.96 5.89 1.29
N PHE A 20 -1.82 6.25 0.67
CA PHE A 20 -0.80 5.33 0.15
C PHE A 20 0.61 5.62 0.73
N LEU A 21 1.21 4.62 1.40
CA LEU A 21 2.58 4.63 1.92
C LEU A 21 3.53 3.90 0.97
N ALA A 22 4.71 4.45 0.69
CA ALA A 22 5.72 3.79 -0.14
C ALA A 22 7.13 3.86 0.47
N GLU A 23 7.77 2.70 0.67
CA GLU A 23 9.18 2.59 1.08
C GLU A 23 10.08 2.29 -0.12
N PHE A 24 10.94 3.26 -0.47
CA PHE A 24 11.92 3.11 -1.56
C PHE A 24 13.33 2.85 -1.03
N LYS A 25 13.90 1.70 -1.42
CA LYS A 25 15.29 1.34 -1.12
C LYS A 25 16.23 1.65 -2.27
N LYS A 26 17.45 2.08 -1.94
CA LYS A 26 18.53 2.24 -2.92
C LYS A 26 18.92 0.87 -3.48
N LEU A 27 19.21 0.81 -4.78
CA LEU A 27 19.78 -0.38 -5.42
C LEU A 27 21.00 -0.89 -4.63
N SER A 28 21.05 -2.21 -4.42
CA SER A 28 22.08 -2.91 -3.64
C SER A 28 22.20 -2.50 -2.16
N ALA A 29 21.15 -1.92 -1.56
CA ALA A 29 21.08 -1.73 -0.11
C ALA A 29 21.05 -3.10 0.61
N LYS A 30 22.12 -3.41 1.36
CA LYS A 30 22.18 -4.62 2.20
C LYS A 30 21.11 -4.56 3.30
N PRO A 31 20.47 -5.69 3.67
CA PRO A 31 19.63 -5.76 4.87
C PRO A 31 20.46 -5.45 6.13
N THR A 32 20.23 -4.30 6.75
CA THR A 32 20.91 -3.85 7.98
C THR A 32 20.06 -3.99 9.24
N GLN A 33 18.87 -4.59 9.13
CA GLN A 33 17.84 -4.60 10.17
C GLN A 33 17.34 -6.03 10.43
N ILE A 34 17.14 -6.35 11.70
CA ILE A 34 16.68 -7.65 12.20
C ILE A 34 15.24 -7.97 11.74
N GLN A 35 14.41 -6.94 11.56
CA GLN A 35 13.02 -7.07 11.13
C GLN A 35 12.90 -7.11 9.60
N ASN A 36 12.02 -7.97 9.07
CA ASN A 36 11.67 -8.03 7.66
C ASN A 36 10.79 -6.82 7.25
N ASP A 37 10.88 -6.38 6.01
CA ASP A 37 10.25 -5.16 5.49
C ASP A 37 8.72 -5.27 5.46
N LYS A 38 8.17 -6.44 5.12
CA LYS A 38 6.73 -6.72 5.19
C LYS A 38 6.17 -6.48 6.60
N THR A 39 6.94 -6.80 7.65
CA THR A 39 6.55 -6.55 9.05
C THR A 39 6.68 -5.07 9.43
N LYS A 40 7.63 -4.32 8.87
CA LYS A 40 7.74 -2.86 9.10
C LYS A 40 6.57 -2.12 8.48
N VAL A 41 6.25 -2.43 7.22
CA VAL A 41 5.11 -1.84 6.53
C VAL A 41 3.79 -2.23 7.19
N GLY A 42 3.62 -3.49 7.61
CA GLY A 42 2.47 -3.87 8.45
C GLY A 42 2.35 -3.01 9.73
N ASN A 43 3.43 -2.87 10.50
CA ASN A 43 3.43 -2.03 11.71
C ASN A 43 3.13 -0.54 11.42
N LEU A 44 3.66 0.01 10.32
CA LEU A 44 3.42 1.39 9.90
C LEU A 44 1.98 1.61 9.43
N MET A 45 1.44 0.70 8.61
CA MET A 45 0.05 0.75 8.15
C MET A 45 -0.92 0.64 9.33
N LYS A 46 -0.64 -0.23 10.31
CA LYS A 46 -1.43 -0.32 11.55
C LYS A 46 -1.41 1.00 12.32
N LEU A 47 -0.23 1.59 12.54
CA LEU A 47 -0.09 2.89 13.21
C LEU A 47 -0.80 4.04 12.47
N MET A 48 -1.01 3.92 11.16
CA MET A 48 -1.75 4.90 10.36
C MET A 48 -3.27 4.67 10.47
N ILE A 49 -3.72 3.41 10.43
CA ILE A 49 -5.12 3.05 10.74
C ILE A 49 -5.50 3.52 12.15
N ASP A 50 -4.69 3.23 13.16
CA ASP A 50 -4.93 3.62 14.55
C ASP A 50 -5.18 5.14 14.67
N ARG A 51 -4.43 5.94 13.91
CA ARG A 51 -4.58 7.40 13.85
C ARG A 51 -5.86 7.84 13.13
N LEU A 52 -6.24 7.17 12.04
CA LEU A 52 -7.49 7.47 11.34
C LEU A 52 -8.72 7.17 12.21
N VAL A 53 -8.72 6.08 12.97
CA VAL A 53 -9.79 5.79 13.97
C VAL A 53 -9.85 6.89 15.03
N ILE A 54 -8.70 7.33 15.57
CA ILE A 54 -8.63 8.42 16.56
C ILE A 54 -9.13 9.76 15.98
N LEU A 55 -9.03 9.96 14.66
CA LEU A 55 -9.56 11.12 13.95
C LEU A 55 -11.04 10.98 13.54
N GLY A 56 -11.69 9.84 13.82
CA GLY A 56 -13.11 9.59 13.57
C GLY A 56 -13.45 8.92 12.25
N VAL A 57 -12.45 8.54 11.44
CA VAL A 57 -12.68 7.84 10.15
C VAL A 57 -13.24 6.45 10.40
N SER A 58 -14.46 6.20 9.95
CA SER A 58 -15.23 5.00 10.29
C SER A 58 -14.72 3.71 9.62
N PHE A 59 -14.16 3.82 8.40
CA PHE A 59 -13.72 2.68 7.60
C PHE A 59 -12.30 2.92 7.03
N PRO A 60 -11.27 2.99 7.89
CA PRO A 60 -9.93 3.37 7.47
C PRO A 60 -9.26 2.26 6.65
N VAL A 61 -8.87 2.61 5.42
CA VAL A 61 -8.08 1.75 4.53
C VAL A 61 -6.75 2.44 4.25
N ILE A 62 -5.65 1.70 4.44
CA ILE A 62 -4.30 2.16 4.07
C ILE A 62 -3.76 1.24 2.99
N CYS A 63 -3.17 1.81 1.94
CA CYS A 63 -2.41 1.10 0.93
C CYS A 63 -0.90 1.26 1.17
N GLY A 64 -0.12 0.22 0.84
CA GLY A 64 1.33 0.17 1.06
C GLY A 64 2.09 -0.31 -0.17
N LEU A 65 3.31 0.18 -0.37
CA LEU A 65 4.26 -0.26 -1.39
C LEU A 65 5.64 -0.49 -0.77
N VAL A 66 6.19 -1.69 -0.95
CA VAL A 66 7.59 -2.02 -0.60
C VAL A 66 8.38 -2.23 -1.88
N GLN A 67 9.44 -1.44 -2.12
CA GLN A 67 10.34 -1.65 -3.24
C GLN A 67 11.73 -2.13 -2.78
N ASN A 68 12.10 -3.36 -3.13
CA ASN A 68 13.41 -3.95 -2.80
C ASN A 68 14.49 -3.70 -3.87
N GLY A 69 14.18 -2.94 -4.92
CA GLY A 69 15.10 -2.57 -6.01
C GLY A 69 15.06 -3.47 -7.24
N GLN A 70 14.39 -4.63 -7.16
CA GLN A 70 14.04 -5.45 -8.33
C GLN A 70 12.54 -5.75 -8.41
N MET A 71 11.89 -5.92 -7.27
CA MET A 71 10.46 -6.15 -7.13
C MET A 71 9.81 -5.04 -6.30
N ALA A 72 8.57 -4.74 -6.64
CA ALA A 72 7.65 -3.89 -5.90
C ALA A 72 6.47 -4.76 -5.43
N PHE A 73 6.13 -4.67 -4.16
CA PHE A 73 5.04 -5.41 -3.52
C PHE A 73 3.99 -4.42 -3.02
N THR A 74 2.73 -4.61 -3.39
CA THR A 74 1.60 -3.78 -2.95
C THR A 74 0.80 -4.45 -1.84
N TYR A 75 0.32 -3.66 -0.88
CA TYR A 75 -0.42 -4.12 0.29
C TYR A 75 -1.67 -3.28 0.54
N LYS A 76 -2.70 -3.88 1.12
CA LYS A 76 -3.83 -3.20 1.77
C LYS A 76 -3.85 -3.59 3.24
N MET A 77 -4.19 -2.64 4.11
CA MET A 77 -4.63 -2.94 5.46
C MET A 77 -5.96 -2.23 5.72
N HIS A 78 -6.85 -2.90 6.44
CA HIS A 78 -8.10 -2.33 6.95
C HIS A 78 -8.51 -3.00 8.27
N ILE A 79 -9.43 -2.39 9.01
CA ILE A 79 -10.02 -3.00 10.21
C ILE A 79 -11.17 -3.91 9.79
N THR A 80 -11.21 -5.13 10.33
CA THR A 80 -12.35 -6.05 10.19
C THR A 80 -13.25 -6.05 11.42
N LYS A 81 -12.66 -5.89 12.62
CA LYS A 81 -13.32 -5.74 13.93
C LYS A 81 -12.41 -4.94 14.87
N ASP A 82 -12.89 -4.48 16.02
CA ASP A 82 -12.07 -3.75 17.00
C ASP A 82 -10.80 -4.53 17.39
N GLY A 83 -9.62 -3.97 17.06
CA GLY A 83 -8.31 -4.59 17.28
C GLY A 83 -7.91 -5.69 16.29
N GLU A 84 -8.75 -6.02 15.29
CA GLU A 84 -8.50 -7.01 14.25
C GLU A 84 -8.24 -6.31 12.91
N TYR A 85 -7.03 -6.53 12.37
CA TYR A 85 -6.52 -5.86 11.16
C TYR A 85 -6.25 -6.93 10.09
N ASP A 86 -6.93 -6.84 8.95
CA ASP A 86 -6.59 -7.67 7.80
C ASP A 86 -5.49 -6.97 6.97
N PHE A 87 -4.47 -7.72 6.57
CA PHE A 87 -3.25 -7.24 5.92
C PHE A 87 -2.92 -8.11 4.71
N VAL A 88 -3.38 -7.66 3.55
CA VAL A 88 -3.38 -8.42 2.29
C VAL A 88 -2.27 -7.91 1.37
N GLU A 89 -1.54 -8.83 0.74
CA GLU A 89 -0.66 -8.51 -0.38
C GLU A 89 -1.50 -8.47 -1.67
N LEU A 90 -1.63 -7.30 -2.29
CA LEU A 90 -2.47 -7.09 -3.47
C LEU A 90 -1.80 -7.55 -4.76
N GLY A 91 -0.47 -7.57 -4.80
CA GLY A 91 0.29 -7.93 -5.97
C GLY A 91 1.80 -7.73 -5.80
N CYS A 92 2.56 -8.29 -6.74
CA CYS A 92 4.00 -8.17 -6.81
C CYS A 92 4.44 -8.08 -8.27
N PHE A 93 5.25 -7.09 -8.61
CA PHE A 93 5.67 -6.81 -9.99
C PHE A 93 7.12 -6.33 -10.08
N GLY A 94 7.72 -6.50 -11.25
CA GLY A 94 9.09 -6.05 -11.52
C GLY A 94 9.20 -4.52 -11.53
N THR A 95 10.25 -3.98 -10.93
CA THR A 95 10.49 -2.53 -10.90
C THR A 95 11.03 -2.04 -12.23
N ILE A 96 10.52 -0.91 -12.71
CA ILE A 96 11.03 -0.23 -13.91
C ILE A 96 12.40 0.39 -13.60
N ARG A 97 13.48 -0.17 -14.17
CA ARG A 97 14.87 0.26 -13.97
C ARG A 97 15.51 0.76 -15.27
N CYS A 98 15.03 0.29 -16.42
CA CYS A 98 15.43 0.76 -17.74
C CYS A 98 14.22 0.89 -18.68
N THR A 99 14.41 1.49 -19.86
CA THR A 99 13.32 1.76 -20.82
C THR A 99 12.64 0.52 -21.37
N SER A 100 13.32 -0.64 -21.42
CA SER A 100 12.68 -1.91 -21.80
C SER A 100 11.69 -2.40 -20.74
N ASP A 101 11.90 -2.07 -19.46
CA ASP A 101 10.97 -2.45 -18.39
C ASP A 101 9.61 -1.72 -18.51
N LEU A 102 9.53 -0.62 -19.27
CA LEU A 102 8.26 0.07 -19.57
C LEU A 102 7.25 -0.84 -20.30
N MET A 103 7.73 -1.87 -21.00
CA MET A 103 6.87 -2.88 -21.64
C MET A 103 6.08 -3.72 -20.62
N SER A 104 6.44 -3.67 -19.33
CA SER A 104 5.65 -4.29 -18.24
C SER A 104 4.47 -3.45 -17.77
N LEU A 105 4.39 -2.15 -18.12
CA LEU A 105 3.33 -1.25 -17.63
C LEU A 105 1.90 -1.77 -17.87
N PRO A 106 1.53 -2.34 -19.04
CA PRO A 106 0.20 -2.91 -19.21
C PRO A 106 -0.09 -4.07 -18.24
N ILE A 107 0.90 -4.92 -17.97
CA ILE A 107 0.77 -6.04 -17.03
C ILE A 107 0.58 -5.50 -15.60
N VAL A 108 1.35 -4.48 -15.22
CA VAL A 108 1.21 -3.78 -13.93
C VAL A 108 -0.17 -3.14 -13.79
N MET A 109 -0.69 -2.50 -14.85
CA MET A 109 -2.03 -1.91 -14.86
C MET A 109 -3.12 -2.97 -14.69
N CYS A 110 -3.05 -4.10 -15.40
CA CYS A 110 -4.03 -5.19 -15.27
C CYS A 110 -4.14 -5.75 -13.83
N TYR A 111 -3.06 -5.74 -13.03
CA TYR A 111 -3.15 -6.11 -11.60
C TYR A 111 -4.04 -5.15 -10.80
N PHE A 112 -3.95 -3.83 -11.06
CA PHE A 112 -4.80 -2.84 -10.40
C PHE A 112 -6.23 -2.85 -10.95
N GLU A 113 -6.42 -2.99 -12.27
CA GLU A 113 -7.75 -3.04 -12.90
C GLU A 113 -8.58 -4.22 -12.39
N ASN A 114 -7.99 -5.43 -12.33
CA ASN A 114 -8.67 -6.59 -11.74
C ASN A 114 -9.00 -6.36 -10.25
N TYR A 115 -8.09 -5.75 -9.50
CA TYR A 115 -8.33 -5.42 -8.10
C TYR A 115 -9.54 -4.49 -7.91
N PHE A 116 -9.66 -3.42 -8.71
CA PHE A 116 -10.84 -2.55 -8.67
C PHE A 116 -12.11 -3.28 -9.12
N ALA A 117 -12.03 -4.12 -10.14
CA ALA A 117 -13.17 -4.86 -10.68
C ALA A 117 -13.76 -5.90 -9.70
N ASP A 118 -12.94 -6.50 -8.83
CA ASP A 118 -13.42 -7.46 -7.83
C ASP A 118 -13.91 -6.80 -6.53
N ASN A 119 -13.33 -5.67 -6.10
CA ASN A 119 -13.86 -4.94 -4.94
C ASN A 119 -15.24 -4.31 -5.26
N HIS A 120 -15.45 -3.80 -6.48
CA HIS A 120 -16.77 -3.26 -6.90
C HIS A 120 -17.92 -4.28 -6.93
N LYS A 121 -17.65 -5.58 -6.79
CA LYS A 121 -18.67 -6.64 -6.67
C LYS A 121 -19.06 -6.95 -5.22
N ALA A 122 -18.36 -6.40 -4.23
CA ALA A 122 -18.66 -6.58 -2.81
C ALA A 122 -19.62 -5.51 -2.25
N ASP A 123 -19.78 -4.39 -2.97
CA ASP A 123 -20.58 -3.22 -2.57
C ASP A 123 -21.98 -3.18 -3.24
N ASN A 124 -22.52 -4.32 -3.71
CA ASN A 124 -23.85 -4.47 -4.35
C ASN A 124 -24.63 -5.67 -3.77
#